data_AF-A0A7X8ZCY4-F1
#
_entry.id   AF-A0A7X8ZCY4-F1
#
_cell.length_a   1.000
_cell.length_b   1.000
_cell.length_c   1.000
_cell.angle_alpha   90.00
_cell.angle_beta   90.00
_cell.angle_gamma   90.00
#
_symmetry.space_group_name_H-M   'P 1'
#
loop_
_entity.id
_entity.type
_entity.pdbx_description
1 polymer ?
#
loop_
_entity_poly.entity_id
_entity_poly.type
_entity_poly.pdbx_seq_one_letter_code
_entity_poly.pdbx_strand_id
1 'polypeptide(L)'
;MSSDCVKSDRLITGDMLIMDVIRRDTGCAPIFFANGLQCLGCAMAHHETLERACTVHGLNIEKLLDQLNEYFAVTAAPIDDCAGCAGCDPDNN
;
A
#
# COMPACT_ATOMS: atom_id res chain seq x y z
N MET A 1 3.20 19.88 -9.88
CA MET A 1 2.01 19.21 -9.31
C MET A 1 2.43 18.71 -7.93
N SER A 2 2.75 19.62 -7.02
CA SER A 2 1.86 20.05 -5.93
C SER A 2 1.20 18.89 -5.21
N SER A 3 1.69 18.67 -4.00
CA SER A 3 0.86 18.54 -2.82
C SER A 3 -0.07 17.34 -2.83
N ASP A 4 0.35 16.25 -2.21
CA ASP A 4 -0.45 15.65 -1.15
C ASP A 4 0.46 14.71 -0.34
N CYS A 5 1.06 15.28 0.70
CA CYS A 5 1.47 14.54 1.89
C CYS A 5 0.19 13.87 2.39
N VAL A 6 -0.03 12.61 2.00
CA VAL A 6 -1.21 11.84 2.39
C VAL A 6 -1.20 11.74 3.91
N LYS A 7 -2.01 12.59 4.52
CA LYS A 7 -2.23 12.68 5.94
C LYS A 7 -2.80 11.35 6.41
N SER A 8 -2.02 10.68 7.24
CA SER A 8 -2.47 10.20 8.55
C SER A 8 -3.59 9.16 8.63
N ASP A 9 -4.12 8.59 7.55
CA ASP A 9 -5.19 7.60 7.74
C ASP A 9 -4.60 6.25 8.13
N ARG A 10 -4.64 5.95 9.43
CA ARG A 10 -4.08 4.76 10.07
C ARG A 10 -4.90 3.49 9.79
N LEU A 11 -6.01 3.60 9.05
CA LEU A 11 -6.88 2.49 8.67
C LEU A 11 -6.69 2.16 7.18
N ILE A 12 -6.55 0.89 6.85
CA ILE A 12 -6.43 0.44 5.46
C ILE A 12 -7.83 0.20 4.90
N THR A 13 -8.14 0.83 3.79
CA THR A 13 -9.42 0.68 3.08
C THR A 13 -9.23 0.10 1.68
N GLY A 14 -10.29 -0.47 1.11
CA GLY A 14 -10.26 -1.13 -0.20
C GLY A 14 -9.99 -0.21 -1.39
N ASP A 15 -10.26 1.08 -1.20
CA ASP A 15 -9.98 2.15 -2.17
C ASP A 15 -8.49 2.53 -2.19
N MET A 16 -7.69 2.10 -1.20
CA MET A 16 -6.26 2.35 -1.21
C MET A 16 -5.57 1.59 -2.34
N LEU A 17 -4.60 2.28 -2.94
CA LEU A 17 -3.69 1.65 -3.88
C LEU A 17 -2.82 0.66 -3.12
N ILE A 18 -2.67 -0.51 -3.72
CA ILE A 18 -1.80 -1.58 -3.23
C ILE A 18 -0.38 -1.05 -2.96
N MET A 19 0.13 -0.21 -3.86
CA MET A 19 1.44 0.41 -3.72
C MET A 19 1.53 1.34 -2.50
N ASP A 20 0.45 2.05 -2.16
CA ASP A 20 0.42 2.92 -0.98
C ASP A 20 0.54 2.08 0.31
N VAL A 21 -0.19 0.97 0.37
CA VAL A 21 -0.15 0.04 1.52
C VAL A 21 1.23 -0.60 1.69
N ILE A 22 1.86 -1.03 0.59
CA ILE A 22 3.22 -1.61 0.62
C ILE A 22 4.28 -0.55 0.97
N ARG A 23 4.13 0.69 0.51
CA ARG A 23 5.03 1.80 0.86
C ARG A 23 4.95 2.14 2.35
N ARG A 24 3.78 2.00 2.98
CA ARG A 24 3.61 2.21 4.41
C ARG A 24 4.36 1.18 5.23
N ASP A 25 4.22 -0.10 4.88
CA ASP A 25 4.99 -1.16 5.50
C ASP A 25 5.20 -2.32 4.53
N THR A 26 6.46 -2.66 4.25
CA THR A 26 6.78 -3.77 3.33
C THR A 26 6.51 -5.15 3.96
N GLY A 27 6.32 -5.23 5.27
CA GLY A 27 5.99 -6.46 5.99
C GLY A 27 4.54 -6.93 5.81
N CYS A 28 3.67 -6.12 5.19
CA CYS A 28 2.36 -6.61 4.73
C CYS A 28 2.42 -7.42 3.43
N ALA A 29 3.55 -7.41 2.70
CA ALA A 29 3.76 -8.23 1.51
C ALA A 29 3.35 -9.71 1.67
N PRO A 30 3.77 -10.45 2.72
CA PRO A 30 3.35 -11.84 2.95
C PRO A 30 1.83 -12.03 3.06
N ILE A 31 1.07 -11.03 3.53
CA ILE A 31 -0.39 -11.09 3.64
C ILE A 31 -0.99 -11.14 2.23
N PHE A 32 -0.50 -10.32 1.31
CA PHE A 32 -0.91 -10.36 -0.10
C PHE A 32 -0.54 -11.68 -0.78
N PHE A 33 0.67 -12.20 -0.53
CA PHE A 33 1.09 -13.51 -1.04
C PHE A 33 0.19 -14.64 -0.54
N ALA A 34 -0.17 -14.63 0.75
CA ALA A 34 -1.06 -15.63 1.35
C ALA A 34 -2.47 -15.60 0.74
N ASN A 35 -2.94 -14.42 0.32
CA ASN A 35 -4.24 -14.25 -0.34
C ASN A 35 -4.20 -14.50 -1.86
N GLY A 36 -3.06 -14.85 -2.45
CA GLY A 36 -2.93 -15.13 -3.87
C GLY A 36 -2.66 -13.91 -4.76
N LEU A 37 -2.39 -12.74 -4.15
CA LEU A 37 -1.94 -11.53 -4.84
C LEU A 37 -0.42 -11.55 -5.00
N GLN A 38 0.17 -12.60 -5.59
CA GLN A 38 1.61 -12.65 -5.87
C GLN A 38 2.03 -11.70 -7.00
N CYS A 39 1.06 -11.22 -7.80
CA CYS A 39 1.28 -10.41 -9.00
C CYS A 39 1.68 -8.95 -8.73
N LEU A 40 1.99 -8.60 -7.48
CA LEU A 40 2.54 -7.29 -7.08
C LEU A 40 3.84 -6.90 -7.79
N GLY A 41 4.48 -7.81 -8.52
CA GLY A 41 5.68 -7.54 -9.32
C GLY A 41 5.41 -7.02 -10.74
N CYS A 42 4.16 -7.00 -11.20
CA CYS A 42 3.82 -6.43 -12.51
C CYS A 42 3.62 -4.92 -12.36
N ALA A 43 4.41 -4.13 -13.11
CA ALA A 43 4.38 -2.66 -13.08
C ALA A 43 2.97 -2.02 -13.18
N MET A 44 2.01 -2.77 -13.75
CA MET A 44 0.61 -2.35 -13.91
C MET A 44 -0.26 -2.57 -12.66
N ALA A 45 0.05 -3.55 -11.81
CA ALA A 45 -0.73 -3.87 -10.61
C ALA A 45 -0.53 -2.85 -9.48
N HIS A 46 0.57 -2.08 -9.52
CA HIS A 46 0.84 -1.05 -8.52
C HIS A 46 -0.15 0.12 -8.56
N HIS A 47 -0.84 0.32 -9.69
CA HIS A 47 -1.77 1.43 -9.90
C HIS A 47 -3.24 1.00 -9.81
N GLU A 48 -3.52 -0.19 -9.28
CA GLU A 48 -4.90 -0.61 -8.96
C GLU A 48 -5.19 -0.54 -7.47
N THR A 49 -6.48 -0.38 -7.15
CA THR A 49 -6.99 -0.44 -5.78
C THR A 49 -7.11 -1.89 -5.33
N LEU A 50 -7.05 -2.10 -4.01
CA LEU A 50 -7.23 -3.43 -3.42
C LEU A 50 -8.56 -4.07 -3.85
N GLU A 51 -9.64 -3.31 -3.85
CA GLU A 51 -10.97 -3.79 -4.29
C GLU A 51 -10.96 -4.29 -5.74
N ARG A 52 -10.29 -3.57 -6.63
CA ARG A 52 -10.22 -3.95 -8.05
C ARG A 52 -9.43 -5.23 -8.23
N ALA A 53 -8.29 -5.35 -7.55
CA ALA A 53 -7.46 -6.56 -7.59
C ALA A 53 -8.26 -7.76 -7.07
N CYS A 54 -8.91 -7.61 -5.92
CA CYS A 54 -9.76 -8.65 -5.35
C CYS A 54 -10.90 -9.04 -6.30
N THR A 55 -11.54 -8.07 -6.95
CA THR A 55 -12.65 -8.34 -7.89
C THR A 55 -12.19 -9.10 -9.13
N VAL A 56 -11.04 -8.71 -9.73
CA VAL A 56 -10.49 -9.37 -10.92
C VAL A 56 -10.01 -10.79 -10.61
N HIS A 57 -9.47 -11.00 -9.42
CA HIS A 57 -8.93 -12.28 -8.98
C HIS A 57 -9.95 -13.15 -8.21
N GLY A 58 -11.17 -12.65 -7.96
CA GLY A 58 -12.21 -13.36 -7.22
C GLY A 58 -11.88 -13.59 -5.74
N LEU A 59 -11.10 -12.69 -5.13
CA LEU A 59 -10.69 -12.75 -3.74
C LEU A 59 -11.65 -11.94 -2.85
N ASN A 60 -11.71 -12.30 -1.57
CA ASN A 60 -12.52 -11.57 -0.60
C ASN A 60 -11.75 -10.37 -0.05
N ILE A 61 -12.16 -9.16 -0.44
CA ILE A 61 -11.57 -7.91 0.01
C ILE A 61 -11.70 -7.70 1.53
N GLU A 62 -12.82 -8.10 2.14
CA GLU A 62 -13.07 -7.90 3.57
C GLU A 62 -12.04 -8.66 4.42
N LYS A 63 -11.73 -9.90 4.02
CA LYS A 63 -10.69 -10.71 4.68
C LYS A 63 -9.31 -10.09 4.56
N LEU A 64 -8.98 -9.55 3.39
CA LEU A 64 -7.69 -8.91 3.16
C LEU A 64 -7.54 -7.63 4.00
N LEU A 65 -8.59 -6.80 4.04
CA LEU A 65 -8.62 -5.58 4.84
C LEU A 65 -8.54 -5.89 6.33
N ASP A 66 -9.22 -6.92 6.81
CA ASP A 66 -9.16 -7.34 8.21
C ASP A 66 -7.72 -7.72 8.62
N GLN A 67 -7.05 -8.56 7.81
CA GLN A 67 -5.66 -8.95 8.05
C GLN A 67 -4.68 -7.77 7.97
N LEU A 68 -4.88 -6.86 7.02
CA LEU A 68 -4.05 -5.66 6.91
C LEU A 68 -4.25 -4.77 8.13
N ASN A 69 -5.50 -4.44 8.47
CA ASN A 69 -5.80 -3.59 9.62
C ASN A 69 -5.31 -4.22 10.93
N GLU A 70 -5.43 -5.54 11.13
CA GLU A 70 -4.86 -6.26 12.28
C GLU A 70 -3.33 -6.11 12.33
N TYR A 71 -2.66 -6.32 11.18
CA TYR A 71 -1.21 -6.15 11.07
C TYR A 71 -0.74 -4.72 11.39
N PHE A 72 -1.41 -3.70 10.83
CA PHE A 72 -1.08 -2.30 11.08
C PHE A 72 -1.50 -1.83 12.48
N ALA A 73 -2.52 -2.43 13.09
CA ALA A 73 -2.91 -2.15 14.47
C ALA A 73 -1.84 -2.61 15.46
N VAL A 74 -1.21 -3.77 15.19
CA VAL A 74 -0.10 -4.30 16.00
C VAL A 74 1.22 -3.55 15.73
N THR A 75 1.47 -3.22 14.47
CA THR A 75 2.79 -2.76 13.98
C THR A 75 2.83 -1.24 13.75
N ALA A 76 2.17 -0.44 14.59
CA ALA A 76 2.16 1.01 14.42
C ALA A 76 3.53 1.67 14.70
N ALA A 77 4.49 1.47 13.79
CA ALA A 77 5.72 2.21 13.70
C ALA A 77 5.46 3.55 12.98
N PRO A 78 6.15 4.62 13.37
CA PRO A 78 5.93 5.96 12.81
C PRO A 78 6.33 6.01 11.34
N ILE A 79 5.35 6.34 10.48
CA ILE A 79 5.60 6.72 9.09
C ILE A 79 6.25 8.11 9.06
N ASP A 80 7.58 8.15 9.20
CA ASP A 80 8.38 9.36 8.98
C ASP A 80 8.72 9.49 7.49
N ASP A 81 7.79 10.09 6.74
CA ASP A 81 8.00 10.52 5.35
C ASP A 81 8.88 11.79 5.33
N CYS A 82 10.16 11.60 5.63
CA CYS A 82 11.24 12.51 5.22
C CYS A 82 12.55 11.76 4.89
N ALA A 83 12.64 10.45 5.18
CA ALA A 83 13.86 9.66 5.02
C ALA A 83 14.10 9.08 3.60
N GLY A 84 13.46 9.64 2.57
CA GLY A 84 13.65 9.25 1.16
C GLY A 84 14.12 10.38 0.24
N CYS A 85 14.36 11.57 0.77
CA CYS A 85 14.97 12.69 0.05
C CYS A 85 16.48 12.47 -0.14
N ALA A 86 16.84 11.43 -0.88
CA ALA A 86 18.08 11.40 -1.67
C ALA A 86 17.68 11.74 -3.12
N GLY A 87 17.24 12.98 -3.34
CA GLY A 87 16.77 13.42 -4.66
C GLY A 87 15.80 14.60 -4.68
N CYS A 88 15.75 15.43 -3.63
CA CYS A 88 15.35 16.83 -3.80
C CYS A 88 16.45 17.55 -4.59
N ASP A 89 16.51 17.27 -5.89
CA ASP A 89 17.11 18.18 -6.86
C ASP A 89 15.96 18.66 -7.75
N PRO A 90 15.42 19.86 -7.49
CA PRO A 90 14.39 20.47 -8.33
C PRO A 90 14.93 20.96 -9.69
N ASP A 91 16.19 20.68 -10.03
CA ASP A 91 16.89 21.17 -11.22
C ASP A 91 17.85 20.07 -11.74
N ASN A 92 17.36 19.16 -12.59
CA ASN A 92 18.20 18.32 -13.45
C ASN A 92 17.75 18.45 -14.92
N ASN A 93 17.47 19.70 -15.29
CA ASN A 93 17.83 20.36 -16.54
C ASN A 93 17.45 21.85 -16.46
#